data_AF-A0A960ME14-F1
#
_entry.id   AF-A0A960ME14-F1
#
_cell.length_a   1.000
_cell.length_b   1.000
_cell.length_c   1.000
_cell.angle_alpha   90.00
_cell.angle_beta   90.00
_cell.angle_gamma   90.00
#
_symmetry.space_group_name_H-M   'P 1'
#
loop_
_entity.id
_entity.type
_entity.pdbx_description
1 polymer ?
#
loop_
_entity_poly.entity_id
_entity_poly.type
_entity_poly.pdbx_seq_one_letter_code
_entity_poly.pdbx_strand_id
1 'polypeptide(L)'
;MIVFTHIPKTGGSPVREWFIEKLGREKVFWHREPGNPEGFGGVRQVPEKRRIEYFQQFEMIGGHFGFWEPTIRELEDAGITVCRACLLREPFERVVSHFDFVAQRPHHGSYTSKSFGEALRIY
;
A
#
# COMPACT_ATOMS: atom_id res chain seq x y z
N MET A 1 2.91 -1.08 -16.66
CA MET A 1 2.82 -0.42 -15.34
C MET A 1 2.82 -1.47 -14.24
N ILE A 2 3.53 -1.26 -13.14
CA ILE A 2 3.53 -2.15 -11.98
C ILE A 2 2.44 -1.69 -10.99
N VAL A 3 1.60 -2.61 -10.53
CA VAL A 3 0.66 -2.37 -9.43
C VAL A 3 1.10 -3.20 -8.23
N PHE A 4 1.65 -2.53 -7.22
CA PHE A 4 2.16 -3.14 -6.01
C PHE A 4 1.13 -3.09 -4.87
N THR A 5 0.49 -4.22 -4.60
CA THR A 5 -0.40 -4.37 -3.45
C THR A 5 0.43 -4.50 -2.17
N HIS A 6 0.55 -3.41 -1.41
CA HIS A 6 1.31 -3.39 -0.18
C HIS A 6 0.52 -4.05 0.95
N ILE A 7 0.93 -5.26 1.33
CA ILE A 7 0.44 -5.91 2.54
C ILE A 7 1.22 -5.34 3.74
N PRO A 8 0.55 -4.88 4.81
CA PRO A 8 1.26 -4.37 5.98
C PRO A 8 2.29 -5.37 6.52
N LYS A 9 3.46 -4.83 6.89
CA LYS A 9 4.54 -5.56 7.59
C LYS A 9 5.22 -6.66 6.77
N THR A 10 5.22 -6.53 5.45
CA THR A 10 5.95 -7.42 4.52
C THR A 10 7.14 -6.75 3.82
N GLY A 11 7.56 -5.56 4.29
CA GLY A 11 8.68 -4.83 3.70
C GLY A 11 8.30 -3.95 2.50
N GLY A 12 7.02 -3.61 2.32
CA GLY A 12 6.60 -2.76 1.20
C GLY A 12 7.09 -1.31 1.26
N SER A 13 7.43 -0.77 2.45
CA SER A 13 8.05 0.55 2.56
C SER A 13 9.43 0.62 1.89
N PRO A 14 10.39 -0.29 2.19
CA PRO A 14 11.63 -0.39 1.40
C PRO A 14 11.41 -0.54 -0.11
N VAL A 15 10.42 -1.33 -0.54
CA VAL A 15 10.09 -1.48 -1.98
C VAL A 15 9.67 -0.15 -2.58
N ARG A 16 8.81 0.61 -1.90
CA ARG A 16 8.42 1.96 -2.33
C ARG A 16 9.64 2.86 -2.52
N GLU A 17 10.49 2.95 -1.50
CA GLU A 17 11.68 3.81 -1.54
C GLU A 17 12.62 3.41 -2.69
N TRP A 18 12.81 2.11 -2.90
CA TRP A 18 13.62 1.62 -4.02
C TRP A 18 13.05 2.05 -5.38
N PHE A 19 11.73 1.95 -5.59
CA PHE A 19 11.11 2.41 -6.83
C PHE A 19 11.17 3.94 -6.99
N ILE A 20 10.99 4.71 -5.91
CA ILE A 20 11.14 6.18 -5.95
C ILE A 20 12.57 6.56 -6.33
N GLU A 21 13.57 5.89 -5.74
CA GLU A 21 14.99 6.12 -6.05
C GLU A 21 15.31 5.78 -7.52
N LYS A 22 14.76 4.68 -8.06
CA LYS A 22 15.08 4.20 -9.41
C LYS A 22 14.31 4.89 -10.54
N LEU A 23 13.05 5.24 -10.30
CA LEU A 23 12.16 5.77 -11.35
C LEU A 23 11.92 7.27 -11.23
N GLY A 24 12.23 7.87 -10.08
CA GLY A 24 11.80 9.23 -9.75
C GLY A 24 10.43 9.24 -9.06
N ARG A 25 10.24 10.21 -8.16
CA ARG A 25 9.02 10.34 -7.35
C ARG A 25 7.77 10.55 -8.20
N GLU A 26 7.89 11.28 -9.29
CA GLU A 26 6.84 11.60 -10.26
C GLU A 26 6.34 10.38 -11.05
N LYS A 27 7.12 9.30 -11.09
CA LYS A 27 6.75 8.03 -11.73
C LYS A 27 6.10 7.02 -10.78
N VAL A 28 6.00 7.36 -9.49
CA VAL A 28 5.47 6.47 -8.45
C VAL A 28 4.27 7.11 -7.76
N PHE A 29 3.08 6.58 -8.05
CA PHE A 29 1.87 6.89 -7.29
C PHE A 29 1.76 5.98 -6.07
N TRP A 30 1.67 6.54 -4.87
CA TRP A 30 1.43 5.77 -3.66
C TRP A 30 0.09 6.14 -3.00
N HIS A 31 -0.77 5.14 -2.83
CA HIS A 31 -2.11 5.26 -2.29
C HIS A 31 -2.08 5.84 -0.86
N ARG A 32 -2.83 6.93 -0.63
CA ARG A 32 -2.97 7.63 0.67
C ARG A 32 -1.67 8.15 1.25
N GLU A 33 -0.66 8.42 0.42
CA GLU A 33 0.57 9.04 0.91
C GLU A 33 0.36 10.53 1.19
N PRO A 34 0.71 11.00 2.41
CA PRO A 34 0.80 12.43 2.69
C PRO A 34 1.81 13.09 1.75
N GLY A 35 1.42 14.16 1.08
CA GLY A 35 2.29 14.83 0.10
C GLY A 35 2.29 14.22 -1.30
N ASN A 36 1.31 13.37 -1.63
CA ASN A 36 0.93 13.21 -3.05
C ASN A 36 0.60 14.62 -3.59
N PRO A 37 1.31 15.14 -4.60
CA PRO A 37 1.27 16.55 -5.00
C PRO A 37 -0.13 17.08 -5.34
N GLU A 38 -1.08 16.17 -5.57
CA GLU A 38 -2.46 16.50 -5.93
C GLU A 38 -3.50 16.21 -4.83
N GLY A 39 -3.08 15.74 -3.64
CA GLY A 39 -3.97 15.58 -2.49
C GLY A 39 -5.04 14.51 -2.64
N PHE A 40 -4.85 13.51 -3.52
CA PHE A 40 -5.79 12.40 -3.63
C PHE A 40 -5.78 11.52 -2.37
N GLY A 41 -6.97 11.26 -1.82
CA GLY A 41 -7.18 10.35 -0.67
C GLY A 41 -7.06 8.86 -1.02
N GLY A 42 -6.54 8.53 -2.22
CA GLY A 42 -6.31 7.17 -2.69
C GLY A 42 -6.66 6.98 -4.16
N VAL A 43 -6.34 5.78 -4.66
CA VAL A 43 -6.52 5.37 -6.06
C VAL A 43 -7.96 5.59 -6.57
N ARG A 44 -8.97 5.36 -5.73
CA ARG A 44 -10.40 5.51 -6.09
C ARG A 44 -10.83 6.94 -6.41
N GLN A 45 -10.16 7.94 -5.83
CA GLN A 45 -10.54 9.34 -6.02
C GLN A 45 -9.92 9.97 -7.26
N VAL A 46 -8.96 9.28 -7.90
CA VAL A 46 -8.26 9.82 -9.06
C VAL A 46 -9.19 9.87 -10.29
N PRO A 47 -9.92 8.79 -10.66
CA PRO A 47 -10.80 8.83 -11.83
C PRO A 47 -11.89 9.89 -11.71
N GLU A 48 -12.39 10.14 -10.50
CA GLU A 48 -13.40 11.18 -10.20
C GLU A 48 -12.89 12.60 -10.55
N LYS A 49 -11.58 12.85 -10.50
CA LYS A 49 -10.97 14.18 -10.62
C LYS A 49 -10.14 14.38 -11.90
N ARG A 50 -9.50 13.33 -12.42
CA ARG A 50 -8.51 13.41 -13.51
C ARG A 50 -8.71 12.39 -14.63
N ARG A 51 -9.78 11.58 -14.57
CA ARG A 51 -10.00 10.38 -15.42
C ARG A 51 -8.98 9.26 -15.15
N ILE A 52 -9.26 8.08 -15.70
CA ILE A 52 -8.47 6.87 -15.46
C ILE A 52 -7.09 6.93 -16.14
N GLU A 53 -7.00 7.62 -17.29
CA GLU A 53 -5.77 7.77 -18.07
C GLU A 53 -4.70 8.58 -17.34
N TYR A 54 -5.08 9.35 -16.31
CA TYR A 54 -4.12 10.03 -15.43
C TYR A 54 -3.06 9.08 -14.89
N PHE A 55 -3.40 7.81 -14.67
CA PHE A 55 -2.45 6.83 -14.17
C PHE A 55 -1.33 6.47 -15.17
N GLN A 56 -1.51 6.73 -16.46
CA GLN A 56 -0.52 6.38 -17.51
C GLN A 56 0.82 7.12 -17.35
N GLN A 57 0.85 8.23 -16.61
CA GLN A 57 2.09 8.94 -16.32
C GLN A 57 3.00 8.20 -15.31
N PHE A 58 2.43 7.27 -14.55
CA PHE A 58 3.15 6.50 -13.54
C PHE A 58 3.62 5.16 -14.10
N GLU A 59 4.82 4.77 -13.68
CA GLU A 59 5.35 3.44 -13.95
C GLU A 59 4.98 2.45 -12.85
N MET A 60 4.74 2.96 -11.64
CA MET A 60 4.31 2.19 -10.47
C MET A 60 3.11 2.85 -9.76
N ILE A 61 2.11 2.05 -9.44
CA ILE A 61 1.04 2.37 -8.48
C ILE A 61 1.21 1.42 -7.30
N GLY A 62 1.32 1.94 -6.08
CA GLY A 62 1.49 1.10 -4.88
C GLY A 62 0.68 1.55 -3.69
N GLY A 63 0.53 0.68 -2.70
CA GLY A 63 -0.03 1.02 -1.39
C GLY A 63 -1.10 0.04 -0.89
N HIS A 64 -1.83 0.46 0.14
CA HIS A 64 -2.79 -0.40 0.85
C HIS A 64 -4.17 -0.36 0.19
N PHE A 65 -4.45 -1.31 -0.70
CA PHE A 65 -5.76 -1.54 -1.31
C PHE A 65 -5.93 -3.03 -1.62
N GLY A 66 -7.16 -3.45 -1.96
CA GLY A 66 -7.44 -4.86 -2.27
C GLY A 66 -6.72 -5.30 -3.55
N PHE A 67 -6.38 -6.59 -3.67
CA PHE A 67 -5.77 -7.10 -4.90
C PHE A 67 -6.68 -6.86 -6.11
N TRP A 68 -7.99 -7.00 -5.96
CA TRP A 68 -8.99 -6.74 -6.99
C TRP A 68 -9.60 -5.33 -6.93
N GLU A 69 -8.79 -4.34 -6.57
CA GLU A 69 -9.23 -2.95 -6.48
C GLU A 69 -9.88 -2.48 -7.81
N PRO A 70 -11.17 -2.04 -7.80
CA PRO A 70 -11.92 -1.73 -9.03
C PRO A 70 -11.23 -0.74 -9.96
N THR A 71 -10.63 0.33 -9.42
CA THR A 71 -9.91 1.31 -10.24
C THR A 71 -8.71 0.72 -10.98
N ILE A 72 -8.05 -0.31 -10.43
CA ILE A 72 -6.96 -0.99 -11.14
C ILE A 72 -7.52 -1.85 -12.28
N ARG A 73 -8.68 -2.47 -12.08
CA ARG A 73 -9.36 -3.24 -13.11
C ARG A 73 -9.82 -2.36 -14.27
N GLU A 74 -10.30 -1.15 -13.98
CA GLU A 74 -10.65 -0.16 -15.01
C GLU A 74 -9.45 0.22 -15.90
N LEU A 75 -8.20 0.20 -15.37
CA LEU A 75 -7.00 0.38 -16.19
C LEU A 75 -6.81 -0.78 -17.18
N GLU A 76 -6.97 -2.01 -16.70
CA GLU A 76 -6.87 -3.23 -17.52
C GLU A 76 -7.95 -3.24 -18.61
N ASP A 77 -9.20 -2.88 -18.26
CA ASP A 77 -10.33 -2.76 -19.19
C ASP A 77 -10.10 -1.64 -20.24
N ALA A 78 -9.38 -0.59 -19.87
CA ALA A 78 -8.92 0.47 -20.79
C ALA A 78 -7.71 0.07 -21.66
N GLY A 79 -7.28 -1.19 -21.62
CA GLY A 79 -6.18 -1.72 -22.43
C GLY A 79 -4.79 -1.43 -21.89
N ILE A 80 -4.65 -0.93 -20.66
CA ILE A 80 -3.35 -0.66 -20.04
C ILE A 80 -2.79 -1.98 -19.49
N THR A 81 -1.57 -2.34 -19.92
CA THR A 81 -0.90 -3.54 -19.40
C THR A 81 -0.43 -3.32 -17.95
N VAL A 82 -1.02 -4.09 -17.04
CA VAL A 82 -0.73 -4.08 -15.61
C VAL A 82 0.04 -5.34 -15.20
N CYS A 83 1.17 -5.16 -14.51
CA CYS A 83 1.88 -6.22 -13.83
C CYS A 83 1.58 -6.13 -12.33
N ARG A 84 0.86 -7.11 -11.78
CA ARG A 84 0.47 -7.13 -10.36
C ARG A 84 1.59 -7.78 -9.54
N ALA A 85 2.01 -7.09 -8.48
CA ALA A 85 3.06 -7.56 -7.59
C ALA A 85 2.67 -7.37 -6.13
N CYS A 86 3.19 -8.22 -5.26
CA CYS A 86 3.09 -8.06 -3.82
C CYS A 86 4.30 -8.72 -3.13
N LEU A 87 4.57 -8.31 -1.89
CA LEU A 87 5.48 -9.03 -1.00
C LEU A 87 4.69 -9.74 0.08
N LEU A 88 5.01 -11.02 0.26
CA LEU A 88 4.51 -11.86 1.34
C LEU A 88 5.60 -12.03 2.39
N ARG A 89 5.16 -12.31 3.62
CA ARG A 89 6.01 -12.70 4.74
C ARG A 89 5.36 -13.91 5.39
N GLU A 90 6.17 -14.73 6.06
CA GLU A 90 5.65 -15.80 6.90
C GLU A 90 4.52 -15.25 7.81
N PRO A 91 3.34 -15.90 7.82
CA PRO A 91 2.16 -15.36 8.48
C PRO A 91 2.36 -15.00 9.95
N PHE A 92 2.98 -15.87 10.74
CA PHE A 92 3.22 -15.65 12.17
C PHE A 92 4.14 -14.45 12.40
N GLU A 93 5.28 -14.38 11.70
CA GLU A 93 6.20 -13.26 11.79
C GLU A 93 5.55 -11.92 11.40
N ARG A 94 4.67 -11.94 10.38
CA ARG A 94 3.93 -10.75 9.97
C ARG A 94 3.01 -10.25 11.08
N VAL A 95 2.31 -11.18 11.74
CA VAL A 95 1.42 -10.87 12.88
C VAL A 95 2.22 -10.30 14.05
N VAL A 96 3.32 -10.95 14.44
CA VAL A 96 4.21 -10.45 15.51
C VAL A 96 4.73 -9.06 15.17
N SER A 97 5.23 -8.86 13.95
CA SER A 97 5.73 -7.55 13.52
C SER A 97 4.66 -6.46 13.50
N HIS A 98 3.41 -6.82 13.18
CA HIS A 98 2.28 -5.90 13.27
C HIS A 98 1.94 -5.57 14.72
N PHE A 99 1.94 -6.58 15.59
CA PHE A 99 1.70 -6.41 17.03
C PHE A 99 2.71 -5.44 17.64
N ASP A 100 4.01 -5.68 17.45
CA ASP A 100 5.07 -4.81 17.96
C ASP A 100 4.93 -3.38 17.44
N PHE A 101 4.54 -3.23 16.17
CA PHE A 101 4.30 -1.93 15.55
C PHE A 101 3.16 -1.16 16.22
N VAL A 102 2.03 -1.81 16.52
CA VAL A 102 0.89 -1.13 17.15
C VAL A 102 1.10 -0.90 18.63
N ALA A 103 1.77 -1.83 19.34
CA ALA A 103 2.10 -1.70 20.76
C ALA A 103 3.07 -0.53 21.07
N GLN A 104 3.85 -0.09 20.08
CA GLN A 104 4.72 1.09 20.21
C GLN A 104 4.03 2.42 19.90
N ARG A 105 2.73 2.42 19.55
CA ARG A 105 2.01 3.62 19.12
C ARG A 105 0.73 3.83 19.95
N PRO A 106 0.80 4.54 21.09
CA PRO A 106 -0.35 4.80 21.97
C PRO A 106 -1.57 5.43 21.28
N HIS A 107 -1.35 6.16 20.18
CA HIS A 107 -2.42 6.79 19.40
C HIS A 107 -3.03 5.90 18.31
N HIS A 108 -2.49 4.69 18.10
CA HIS A 108 -3.02 3.76 17.10
C HIS A 108 -4.34 3.15 17.61
N GLY A 109 -5.37 3.08 16.77
CA GLY A 109 -6.69 2.53 17.17
C GLY A 109 -6.69 1.06 17.60
N SER A 110 -5.58 0.35 17.36
CA SER A 110 -5.35 -1.04 17.78
C SER A 110 -4.22 -1.16 18.82
N TYR A 111 -3.86 -0.06 19.48
CA TYR A 111 -2.85 -0.06 20.51
C TYR A 111 -3.21 -1.01 21.66
N THR A 112 -2.19 -1.65 22.21
CA THR A 112 -2.29 -2.42 23.44
C THR A 112 -0.99 -2.27 24.21
N SER A 113 -1.08 -2.18 25.54
CA SER A 113 0.08 -2.17 26.43
C SER A 113 0.59 -3.58 26.77
N LYS A 114 -0.11 -4.62 26.31
CA LYS A 114 0.26 -6.03 26.53
C LYS A 114 1.37 -6.44 25.58
N SER A 115 2.21 -7.38 26.02
CA SER A 115 3.10 -8.14 25.14
C SER A 115 2.31 -9.11 24.26
N PHE A 116 2.95 -9.59 23.18
CA PHE A 116 2.33 -10.55 22.26
C PHE A 116 1.93 -11.85 22.99
N GLY A 117 2.79 -12.35 23.88
CA GLY A 117 2.51 -13.55 24.68
C GLY A 117 1.34 -13.37 25.64
N GLU A 118 1.17 -12.20 26.25
CA GLU A 118 0.01 -11.91 27.11
C GLU A 118 -1.28 -11.80 26.32
N ALA A 119 -1.23 -11.28 25.09
CA ALA A 119 -2.40 -11.17 24.23
C ALA A 119 -2.91 -12.54 23.76
N LEU A 120 -2.01 -13.51 23.54
CA LEU A 120 -2.39 -14.87 23.14
C LEU A 120 -3.07 -15.68 24.24
N ARG A 121 -2.77 -15.41 25.53
CA ARG A 121 -3.34 -16.16 26.67
C ARG A 121 -4.82 -15.86 26.96
N ILE A 122 -5.42 -14.93 26.22
CA ILE A 122 -6.82 -14.50 26.39
C ILE A 122 -7.76 -15.35 25.53
N TYR A 123 -7.20 -16.22 24.68
CA TYR A 123 -7.89 -17.22 23.85
C TYR A 123 -7.40 -18.62 24.22
#